data_AF-G8RZK8-F1
#
_entry.id   AF-G8RZK8-F1
#
_cell.length_a   1.000
_cell.length_b   1.000
_cell.length_c   1.000
_cell.angle_alpha   90.00
_cell.angle_beta   90.00
_cell.angle_gamma   90.00
#
_symmetry.space_group_name_H-M   'P 1'
#
loop_
_entity.id
_entity.type
_entity.pdbx_description
1 polymer ?
#
loop_
_entity_poly.entity_id
_entity_poly.type
_entity_poly.pdbx_seq_one_letter_code
_entity_poly.pdbx_strand_id
1 'polypeptide(L)'
;MDRLLVPLTPVIALLLWGVISPRSQWQKLFAWGYRNPEANEPSDAAYMLTRIGNVVMLGVLAWAVLGLPLPGGHAGARPAATPQRPAVEDLYEAFGVDEATAVMPPVVTGSPKSTRPVKVVRYQKVDATRPPVYLGQALTGKTGDWLILGVRADTPPTGVRINEQVPFDLYVGVLTGCTVSCPTTPISSGKKFYLVPVRLSRPLGSRLVYDVTGELVP
;
A
#
# COMPACT_ATOMS: atom_id res chain seq x y z
N MET A 1 29.41 0.44 16.65
CA MET A 1 28.85 1.54 17.48
C MET A 1 29.78 2.75 17.52
N ASP A 2 31.11 2.56 17.56
CA ASP A 2 32.08 3.68 17.68
C ASP A 2 32.08 4.69 16.53
N ARG A 3 31.73 4.29 15.29
CA ARG A 3 31.67 5.21 14.14
C ARG A 3 30.51 6.22 14.18
N LEU A 4 29.49 5.99 15.02
CA LEU A 4 28.29 6.83 15.11
C LEU A 4 28.31 7.76 16.32
N LEU A 5 28.99 7.38 17.39
CA LEU A 5 29.10 8.20 18.62
C LEU A 5 30.00 9.41 18.43
N VAL A 6 31.11 9.27 17.72
CA VAL A 6 32.09 10.36 17.49
C VAL A 6 31.47 11.62 16.86
N PRO A 7 30.67 11.55 15.77
CA PRO A 7 30.03 12.75 15.22
C PRO A 7 28.85 13.27 16.06
N LEU A 8 28.24 12.44 16.93
CA LEU A 8 27.11 12.85 17.76
C LEU A 8 27.51 13.57 19.04
N THR A 9 28.73 13.35 19.54
CA THR A 9 29.26 14.02 20.73
C THR A 9 29.09 15.55 20.73
N PRO A 10 29.49 16.31 19.68
CA PRO A 10 29.30 17.76 19.68
C PRO A 10 27.81 18.16 19.67
N VAL A 11 26.96 17.37 19.01
CA VAL A 11 25.50 17.61 18.96
C VAL A 11 24.89 17.43 20.34
N ILE A 12 25.25 16.36 21.05
CA ILE A 12 24.78 16.09 22.41
C ILE A 12 25.24 17.20 23.37
N ALA A 13 26.49 17.65 23.26
CA ALA A 13 27.01 18.76 24.08
C ALA A 13 26.24 20.07 23.85
N LEU A 14 25.90 20.39 22.59
CA LEU A 14 25.09 21.57 22.26
C LEU A 14 23.67 21.46 22.80
N LEU A 15 23.03 20.30 22.70
CA LEU A 15 21.69 20.08 23.24
C LEU A 15 21.69 20.18 24.78
N LEU A 16 22.66 19.58 25.45
CA LEU A 16 22.80 19.66 26.91
C LEU A 16 23.03 21.10 27.38
N TRP A 17 23.85 21.88 26.68
CA TRP A 17 24.02 23.30 26.96
C TRP A 17 22.68 24.05 26.81
N GLY A 18 21.91 23.75 25.77
CA GLY A 18 20.58 24.32 25.57
C GLY A 18 19.55 23.92 26.62
N VAL A 19 19.71 22.78 27.31
CA VAL A 19 18.89 22.42 28.48
C VAL A 19 19.30 23.24 29.71
N ILE A 20 20.59 23.34 29.99
CA ILE A 20 21.11 24.00 31.20
C ILE A 20 20.92 25.52 31.10
N SER A 21 21.39 26.12 30.02
CA SER A 21 21.49 27.58 29.86
C SER A 21 21.13 28.01 28.42
N PRO A 22 19.84 27.95 28.04
CA PRO A 22 19.38 28.36 26.71
C PRO A 22 19.62 29.84 26.43
N ARG A 23 19.61 30.70 27.47
CA ARG A 23 19.92 32.13 27.35
C ARG A 23 21.35 32.38 26.87
N SER A 24 22.34 31.76 27.50
CA SER A 24 23.74 31.85 27.06
C SER A 24 23.95 31.28 25.66
N GLN A 25 23.22 30.22 25.30
CA GLN A 25 23.27 29.65 23.95
C GLN A 25 22.73 30.63 22.91
N TRP A 26 21.61 31.30 23.18
CA TRP A 26 21.06 32.33 22.32
C TRP A 26 22.01 33.53 22.14
N GLN A 27 22.58 34.02 23.25
CA GLN A 27 23.54 35.13 23.24
C GLN A 27 24.79 34.84 22.39
N LYS A 28 25.29 33.61 22.40
CA LYS A 28 26.53 33.26 21.67
C LYS A 28 26.28 32.85 20.22
N LEU A 29 25.12 32.26 19.90
CA LEU A 29 24.86 31.69 18.57
C LEU A 29 23.93 32.52 17.69
N PHE A 30 23.05 33.35 18.28
CA PHE A 30 21.97 33.99 17.54
C PHE A 30 21.90 35.51 17.74
N ALA A 31 22.31 36.01 18.91
CA ALA A 31 22.19 37.43 19.26
C ALA A 31 22.95 38.37 18.31
N TRP A 32 24.06 37.93 17.73
CA TRP A 32 24.87 38.72 16.78
C TRP A 32 24.10 39.14 15.52
N GLY A 33 23.01 38.42 15.17
CA GLY A 33 22.16 38.76 14.03
C GLY A 33 21.20 39.92 14.29
N TYR A 34 21.07 40.39 15.53
CA TYR A 34 20.16 41.46 15.92
C TYR A 34 20.89 42.78 16.13
N ARG A 35 20.32 43.89 15.63
CA ARG A 35 20.87 45.23 15.83
C ARG A 35 20.90 45.64 17.31
N ASN A 36 19.86 45.27 18.06
CA ASN A 36 19.75 45.46 19.51
C ASN A 36 19.42 44.11 20.17
N PRO A 37 20.42 43.32 20.60
CA PRO A 37 20.18 42.00 21.14
C PRO A 37 19.33 41.98 22.40
N GLU A 38 19.56 42.89 23.34
CA GLU A 38 18.83 42.94 24.62
C GLU A 38 17.33 43.17 24.41
N ALA A 39 16.96 43.98 23.42
CA ALA A 39 15.56 44.26 23.10
C ALA A 39 14.85 43.11 22.34
N ASN A 40 15.62 42.20 21.73
CA ASN A 40 15.11 41.06 20.97
C ASN A 40 15.38 39.72 21.67
N GLU A 41 15.77 39.76 22.95
CA GLU A 41 16.00 38.54 23.72
C GLU A 41 14.67 37.76 23.85
N PRO A 42 14.68 36.44 23.59
CA PRO A 42 13.53 35.59 23.81
C PRO A 42 13.00 35.70 25.24
N SER A 43 11.69 35.61 25.39
CA SER A 43 11.04 35.59 26.70
C SER A 43 11.40 34.33 27.50
N ASP A 44 11.18 34.36 28.81
CA ASP A 44 11.41 33.19 29.68
C ASP A 44 10.61 31.96 29.26
N ALA A 45 9.38 32.16 28.75
CA ALA A 45 8.57 31.08 28.19
C ALA A 45 9.18 30.46 26.92
N ALA A 46 9.78 31.28 26.05
CA ALA A 46 10.50 30.81 24.86
C ALA A 46 11.77 30.02 25.25
N TYR A 47 12.45 30.42 26.32
CA TYR A 47 13.56 29.65 26.87
C TYR A 47 13.11 28.33 27.51
N MET A 48 11.96 28.30 28.18
CA MET A 48 11.38 27.06 28.70
C MET A 48 11.04 26.09 27.55
N LEU A 49 10.45 26.58 26.45
CA LEU A 49 10.16 25.74 25.28
C LEU A 49 11.44 25.21 24.62
N THR A 50 12.48 26.04 24.54
CA THR A 50 13.81 25.63 24.06
C THR A 50 14.38 24.48 24.90
N ARG A 51 14.27 24.56 26.24
CA ARG A 51 14.71 23.47 27.13
C ARG A 51 13.94 22.18 26.87
N ILE A 52 12.61 22.26 26.76
CA ILE A 52 11.75 21.10 26.47
C ILE A 52 12.15 20.47 25.13
N GLY A 53 12.30 21.28 24.09
CA GLY A 53 12.72 20.81 22.77
C GLY A 53 14.08 20.09 22.80
N ASN A 54 15.06 20.64 23.52
CA ASN A 54 16.37 20.02 23.67
C ASN A 54 16.32 18.69 24.45
N VAL A 55 15.50 18.59 25.50
CA VAL A 55 15.28 17.32 26.24
C VAL A 55 14.64 16.26 25.34
N VAL A 56 13.61 16.63 24.58
CA VAL A 56 12.95 15.72 23.64
C VAL A 56 13.95 15.22 22.59
N MET A 57 14.76 16.10 22.01
CA MET A 57 15.74 15.73 21.00
C MET A 57 16.85 14.83 21.55
N LEU A 58 17.30 15.05 22.79
CA LEU A 58 18.22 14.14 23.49
C LEU A 58 17.59 12.74 23.67
N GLY A 59 16.31 12.67 24.03
CA GLY A 59 15.56 11.41 24.11
C GLY A 59 15.51 10.67 22.78
N VAL A 60 15.27 11.38 21.68
CA VAL A 60 15.27 10.81 20.32
C VAL A 60 16.66 10.27 19.94
N LEU A 61 17.73 11.02 20.21
CA LEU A 61 19.10 10.56 19.94
C LEU A 61 19.48 9.34 20.78
N ALA A 62 19.12 9.33 22.07
CA ALA A 62 19.34 8.18 22.94
C ALA A 62 18.58 6.94 22.43
N TRP A 63 17.32 7.12 22.05
CA TRP A 63 16.48 6.07 21.47
C TRP A 63 17.08 5.51 20.16
N ALA A 64 17.59 6.38 19.28
CA ALA A 64 18.23 5.98 18.02
C ALA A 64 19.56 5.22 18.22
N VAL A 65 20.38 5.62 19.19
CA VAL A 65 21.65 4.93 19.51
C VAL A 65 21.42 3.58 20.18
N LEU A 66 20.40 3.48 21.04
CA LEU A 66 20.06 2.25 21.78
C LEU A 66 19.29 1.23 20.93
N GLY A 67 18.87 1.58 19.71
CA GLY A 67 18.12 0.68 18.82
C GLY A 67 16.80 0.20 19.42
N LEU A 68 16.22 0.99 20.32
CA LEU A 68 14.93 0.68 20.93
C LEU A 68 13.86 0.70 19.83
N PRO A 69 12.85 -0.19 19.86
CA PRO A 69 11.78 -0.16 18.87
C PRO A 69 10.92 1.10 19.04
N LEU A 70 10.47 1.70 17.93
CA LEU A 70 9.47 2.77 17.97
C LEU A 70 8.14 2.10 18.33
N PRO A 71 7.35 2.64 19.27
CA PRO A 71 5.92 2.40 19.24
C PRO A 71 5.41 3.03 17.93
N GLY A 72 5.26 2.20 16.89
CA GLY A 72 4.87 2.64 15.53
C GLY A 72 5.83 2.21 14.41
N GLY A 73 6.99 1.67 14.73
CA GLY A 73 7.86 1.01 13.76
C GLY A 73 7.26 -0.33 13.36
N HIS A 74 6.51 -0.35 12.25
CA HIS A 74 6.03 -1.59 11.65
C HIS A 74 7.20 -2.35 11.03
N ALA A 75 8.04 -2.94 11.87
CA ALA A 75 8.87 -4.06 11.49
C ALA A 75 7.96 -5.29 11.41
N GLY A 76 7.43 -5.56 10.22
CA GLY A 76 7.20 -6.92 9.72
C GLY A 76 6.40 -7.92 10.56
N ALA A 77 5.54 -7.50 11.49
CA ALA A 77 4.47 -8.35 11.99
C ALA A 77 3.20 -7.99 11.20
N ARG A 78 2.72 -8.91 10.36
CA ARG A 78 1.43 -8.82 9.67
C ARG A 78 0.38 -8.46 10.73
N PRO A 79 -0.21 -7.25 10.73
CA PRO A 79 -1.33 -6.98 11.59
C PRO A 79 -2.41 -7.98 11.19
N ALA A 80 -2.96 -8.72 12.15
CA ALA A 80 -4.26 -9.32 11.94
C ALA A 80 -5.17 -8.18 11.49
N ALA A 81 -5.66 -8.26 10.24
CA ALA A 81 -6.52 -7.25 9.68
C ALA A 81 -7.73 -7.15 10.61
N THR A 82 -7.81 -6.07 11.40
CA THR A 82 -9.11 -5.62 11.87
C THR A 82 -9.85 -5.29 10.58
N PRO A 83 -10.86 -6.07 10.18
CA PRO A 83 -11.50 -5.83 8.91
C PRO A 83 -12.07 -4.41 8.97
N GLN A 84 -11.59 -3.51 8.12
CA GLN A 84 -12.27 -2.23 7.93
C GLN A 84 -13.69 -2.58 7.49
N ARG A 85 -14.65 -2.55 8.43
CA ARG A 85 -16.08 -2.84 8.17
C ARG A 85 -16.58 -2.27 6.85
N PRO A 86 -16.28 -1.01 6.46
CA PRO A 86 -16.71 -0.51 5.15
C PRO A 86 -16.10 -1.28 3.97
N ALA A 87 -14.83 -1.69 4.04
CA ALA A 87 -14.21 -2.47 2.96
C ALA A 87 -14.76 -3.89 2.85
N VAL A 88 -15.15 -4.52 3.97
CA VAL A 88 -15.76 -5.85 3.97
C VAL A 88 -17.17 -5.80 3.40
N GLU A 89 -17.97 -4.81 3.81
CA GLU A 89 -19.34 -4.64 3.30
C GLU A 89 -19.34 -4.38 1.79
N ASP A 90 -18.50 -3.44 1.32
CA ASP A 90 -18.36 -3.14 -0.11
C ASP A 90 -17.90 -4.38 -0.91
N LEU A 91 -17.03 -5.21 -0.33
CA LEU A 91 -16.55 -6.44 -0.95
C LEU A 91 -17.67 -7.49 -1.00
N TYR A 92 -18.46 -7.62 0.06
CA TYR A 92 -19.59 -8.53 0.12
C TYR A 92 -20.69 -8.12 -0.87
N GLU A 93 -21.00 -6.83 -0.98
CA GLU A 93 -21.96 -6.33 -1.95
C GLU A 93 -21.50 -6.62 -3.39
N ALA A 94 -20.22 -6.31 -3.69
CA ALA A 94 -19.68 -6.50 -5.03
C ALA A 94 -19.51 -7.98 -5.39
N PHE A 95 -18.96 -8.82 -4.50
CA PHE A 95 -18.51 -10.18 -4.83
C PHE A 95 -19.12 -11.29 -3.99
N GLY A 96 -19.90 -10.99 -2.95
CA GLY A 96 -20.52 -11.97 -2.05
C GLY A 96 -19.50 -12.74 -1.20
N VAL A 97 -18.38 -12.10 -0.84
CA VAL A 97 -17.31 -12.69 -0.04
C VAL A 97 -16.81 -11.74 1.04
N ASP A 98 -16.41 -12.30 2.18
CA ASP A 98 -15.91 -11.51 3.32
C ASP A 98 -14.42 -11.20 3.21
N GLU A 99 -13.67 -12.00 2.45
CA GLU A 99 -12.23 -11.84 2.25
C GLU A 99 -11.84 -12.13 0.79
N ALA A 100 -10.98 -11.27 0.24
CA ALA A 100 -10.40 -11.46 -1.07
C ALA A 100 -8.98 -10.90 -1.12
N THR A 101 -8.15 -11.46 -2.00
CA THR A 101 -6.79 -10.95 -2.27
C THR A 101 -6.72 -10.36 -3.67
N ALA A 102 -6.38 -9.08 -3.78
CA ALA A 102 -6.11 -8.45 -5.07
C ALA A 102 -4.76 -8.89 -5.63
N VAL A 103 -4.74 -9.41 -6.86
CA VAL A 103 -3.54 -9.85 -7.58
C VAL A 103 -3.58 -9.24 -8.97
N MET A 104 -2.48 -8.62 -9.40
CA MET A 104 -2.37 -7.98 -10.71
C MET A 104 -1.43 -8.79 -11.61
N PRO A 105 -1.90 -9.93 -12.17
CA PRO A 105 -1.08 -10.75 -13.04
C PRO A 105 -0.83 -10.06 -14.39
N PRO A 106 0.24 -10.44 -15.10
CA PRO A 106 0.49 -9.93 -16.44
C PRO A 106 -0.60 -10.37 -17.44
N VAL A 107 -0.88 -9.51 -18.41
CA VAL A 107 -1.70 -9.88 -19.57
C VAL A 107 -0.87 -10.80 -20.47
N VAL A 108 -1.41 -11.97 -20.80
CA VAL A 108 -0.78 -12.96 -21.67
C VAL A 108 -1.61 -13.18 -22.92
N THR A 109 -0.95 -13.36 -24.06
CA THR A 109 -1.60 -13.54 -25.37
C THR A 109 -1.87 -15.02 -25.69
N GLY A 110 -1.17 -15.94 -25.04
CA GLY A 110 -1.37 -17.40 -25.15
C GLY A 110 -1.67 -18.05 -23.79
N SER A 111 -1.90 -19.36 -23.80
CA SER A 111 -1.94 -20.17 -22.58
C SER A 111 -0.58 -20.87 -22.39
N PRO A 112 0.30 -20.41 -21.48
CA PRO A 112 1.52 -21.13 -21.18
C PRO A 112 1.22 -22.58 -20.82
N LYS A 113 2.08 -23.52 -21.26
CA LYS A 113 1.91 -24.97 -20.99
C LYS A 113 1.81 -25.32 -19.50
N SER A 114 2.28 -24.42 -18.64
CA SER A 114 2.28 -24.52 -17.17
C SER A 114 1.13 -23.75 -16.51
N THR A 115 0.06 -23.41 -17.25
CA THR A 115 -1.11 -22.74 -16.71
C THR A 115 -2.41 -23.49 -16.98
N ARG A 116 -3.37 -23.37 -16.05
CA ARG A 116 -4.74 -23.85 -16.18
C ARG A 116 -5.74 -22.70 -16.07
N PRO A 117 -6.86 -22.74 -16.82
CA PRO A 117 -7.91 -21.73 -16.72
C PRO A 117 -8.64 -21.81 -15.38
N VAL A 118 -9.13 -20.66 -14.92
CA VAL A 118 -10.00 -20.51 -13.75
C VAL A 118 -11.27 -19.82 -14.19
N LYS A 119 -12.40 -20.40 -13.79
CA LYS A 119 -13.72 -19.84 -14.04
C LYS A 119 -13.87 -18.50 -13.32
N VAL A 120 -14.34 -17.51 -14.05
CA VAL A 120 -14.67 -16.20 -13.47
C VAL A 120 -16.06 -16.29 -12.86
N VAL A 121 -16.14 -15.98 -11.57
CA VAL A 121 -17.38 -16.13 -10.79
C VAL A 121 -18.27 -14.91 -10.95
N ARG A 122 -17.66 -13.73 -10.93
CA ARG A 122 -18.33 -12.43 -11.04
C ARG A 122 -17.35 -11.37 -11.52
N TYR A 123 -17.84 -10.30 -12.12
CA TYR A 123 -17.03 -9.10 -12.39
C TYR A 123 -17.62 -7.83 -11.79
N GLN A 124 -16.77 -6.83 -11.58
CA GLN A 124 -17.17 -5.48 -11.21
C GLN A 124 -16.44 -4.46 -12.09
N LYS A 125 -17.18 -3.50 -12.67
CA LYS A 125 -16.57 -2.35 -13.33
C LYS A 125 -16.12 -1.33 -12.27
N VAL A 126 -14.89 -0.86 -12.40
CA VAL A 126 -14.29 0.11 -11.49
C VAL A 126 -13.65 1.25 -12.28
N ASP A 127 -13.93 2.48 -11.86
CA ASP A 127 -13.19 3.66 -12.27
C ASP A 127 -11.98 3.83 -11.32
N ALA A 128 -10.77 3.76 -11.87
CA ALA A 128 -9.56 3.82 -11.06
C ALA A 128 -9.28 5.21 -10.46
N THR A 129 -10.02 6.26 -10.84
CA THR A 129 -9.94 7.57 -10.16
C THR A 129 -10.49 7.53 -8.73
N ARG A 130 -11.41 6.60 -8.46
CA ARG A 130 -12.03 6.36 -7.14
C ARG A 130 -12.14 4.86 -6.89
N PRO A 131 -11.02 4.16 -6.65
CA PRO A 131 -11.06 2.71 -6.48
C PRO A 131 -11.75 2.34 -5.16
N PRO A 132 -12.56 1.27 -5.13
CA PRO A 132 -13.12 0.71 -3.90
C PRO A 132 -12.04 0.39 -2.86
N VAL A 133 -12.39 0.55 -1.58
CA VAL A 133 -11.43 0.38 -0.47
C VAL A 133 -10.85 -1.04 -0.44
N TYR A 134 -11.63 -2.06 -0.80
CA TYR A 134 -11.19 -3.46 -0.84
C TYR A 134 -10.12 -3.76 -1.92
N LEU A 135 -9.94 -2.89 -2.91
CA LEU A 135 -8.85 -3.00 -3.88
C LEU A 135 -7.53 -2.43 -3.35
N GLY A 136 -7.56 -1.80 -2.16
CA GLY A 136 -6.40 -1.32 -1.45
C GLY A 136 -5.47 -0.49 -2.34
N GLN A 137 -4.17 -0.84 -2.33
CA GLN A 137 -3.17 -0.18 -3.15
C GLN A 137 -3.07 -0.68 -4.60
N ALA A 138 -3.81 -1.72 -4.99
CA ALA A 138 -3.66 -2.34 -6.31
C ALA A 138 -3.94 -1.37 -7.47
N LEU A 139 -4.88 -0.43 -7.26
CA LEU A 139 -5.25 0.59 -8.24
C LEU A 139 -4.85 2.01 -7.85
N THR A 140 -4.13 2.22 -6.74
CA THR A 140 -3.71 3.57 -6.34
C THR A 140 -2.81 4.20 -7.41
N GLY A 141 -3.18 5.39 -7.87
CA GLY A 141 -2.47 6.11 -8.93
C GLY A 141 -2.67 5.54 -10.34
N LYS A 142 -3.56 4.56 -10.53
CA LYS A 142 -3.99 4.10 -11.86
C LYS A 142 -5.13 4.97 -12.37
N THR A 143 -5.33 4.99 -13.69
CA THR A 143 -6.40 5.73 -14.36
C THR A 143 -7.07 4.87 -15.42
N GLY A 144 -8.22 5.32 -15.91
CA GLY A 144 -9.02 4.64 -16.93
C GLY A 144 -10.02 3.63 -16.37
N ASP A 145 -10.64 2.88 -17.28
CA ASP A 145 -11.64 1.87 -16.95
C ASP A 145 -10.98 0.52 -16.62
N TRP A 146 -11.37 -0.02 -15.47
CA TRP A 146 -10.91 -1.31 -14.99
C TRP A 146 -12.07 -2.27 -14.81
N LEU A 147 -11.81 -3.53 -15.10
CA LEU A 147 -12.68 -4.65 -14.85
C LEU A 147 -12.03 -5.52 -13.77
N ILE A 148 -12.74 -5.74 -12.68
CA ILE A 148 -12.26 -6.56 -11.58
C ILE A 148 -12.90 -7.93 -11.70
N LEU A 149 -12.08 -8.94 -11.96
CA LEU A 149 -12.56 -10.32 -12.10
C LEU A 149 -12.41 -11.05 -10.76
N GLY A 150 -13.52 -11.55 -10.23
CA GLY A 150 -13.54 -12.38 -9.03
C GLY A 150 -13.40 -13.86 -9.39
N VAL A 151 -12.38 -14.52 -8.86
CA VAL A 151 -12.11 -15.96 -9.11
C VAL A 151 -11.87 -16.73 -7.83
N ARG A 152 -12.18 -18.03 -7.84
CA ARG A 152 -11.82 -18.96 -6.75
C ARG A 152 -10.71 -19.89 -7.21
N ALA A 153 -9.59 -19.88 -6.48
CA ALA A 153 -8.44 -20.74 -6.76
C ALA A 153 -7.67 -21.08 -5.48
N ASP A 154 -6.92 -22.18 -5.50
CA ASP A 154 -6.04 -22.55 -4.38
C ASP A 154 -4.67 -21.83 -4.45
N THR A 155 -4.27 -21.45 -5.67
CA THR A 155 -3.04 -20.71 -5.96
C THR A 155 -3.35 -19.35 -6.57
N PRO A 156 -2.50 -18.33 -6.36
CA PRO A 156 -2.69 -17.02 -6.95
C PRO A 156 -2.73 -17.07 -8.48
N PRO A 157 -3.59 -16.26 -9.14
CA PRO A 157 -3.55 -16.08 -10.58
C PRO A 157 -2.18 -15.62 -11.06
N THR A 158 -1.70 -16.22 -12.15
CA THR A 158 -0.37 -15.96 -12.74
C THR A 158 -0.44 -15.30 -14.11
N GLY A 159 -1.63 -15.23 -14.71
CA GLY A 159 -1.83 -14.59 -16.00
C GLY A 159 -3.30 -14.22 -16.23
N VAL A 160 -3.53 -13.22 -17.06
CA VAL A 160 -4.87 -12.86 -17.52
C VAL A 160 -4.90 -12.72 -19.04
N ARG A 161 -5.97 -13.20 -19.66
CA ARG A 161 -6.24 -13.09 -21.10
C ARG A 161 -7.42 -12.19 -21.31
N ILE A 162 -7.35 -11.34 -22.32
CA ILE A 162 -8.38 -10.36 -22.65
C ILE A 162 -8.49 -10.34 -24.17
N ASN A 163 -9.69 -10.50 -24.69
CA ASN A 163 -9.97 -10.32 -26.10
C ASN A 163 -11.09 -9.29 -26.27
N GLU A 164 -10.71 -8.11 -26.75
CA GLU A 164 -11.61 -6.98 -27.04
C GLU A 164 -11.87 -6.77 -28.54
N GLN A 165 -11.51 -7.76 -29.38
CA GLN A 165 -11.69 -7.66 -30.83
C GLN A 165 -13.15 -7.84 -31.25
N VAL A 166 -13.96 -8.51 -30.42
CA VAL A 166 -15.39 -8.69 -30.66
C VAL A 166 -16.13 -7.42 -30.23
N PRO A 167 -16.98 -6.81 -31.09
CA PRO A 167 -17.58 -5.50 -30.80
C PRO A 167 -18.51 -5.48 -29.58
N PHE A 168 -19.26 -6.56 -29.36
CA PHE A 168 -20.32 -6.64 -28.36
C PHE A 168 -19.98 -7.54 -27.16
N ASP A 169 -18.89 -8.31 -27.27
CA ASP A 169 -18.50 -9.29 -26.26
C ASP A 169 -17.07 -9.02 -25.81
N LEU A 170 -16.83 -9.20 -24.51
CA LEU A 170 -15.53 -9.15 -23.90
C LEU A 170 -15.18 -10.54 -23.38
N TYR A 171 -14.20 -11.21 -23.98
CA TYR A 171 -13.75 -12.50 -23.47
C TYR A 171 -12.57 -12.30 -22.52
N VAL A 172 -12.71 -12.82 -21.31
CA VAL A 172 -11.69 -12.76 -20.27
C VAL A 172 -11.27 -14.16 -19.83
N GLY A 173 -10.02 -14.31 -19.44
CA GLY A 173 -9.50 -15.58 -18.93
C GLY A 173 -8.53 -15.37 -17.80
N VAL A 174 -8.77 -16.00 -16.67
CA VAL A 174 -7.82 -16.00 -15.56
C VAL A 174 -7.09 -17.32 -15.53
N LEU A 175 -5.77 -17.27 -15.37
CA LEU A 175 -4.89 -18.43 -15.39
C LEU A 175 -4.19 -18.58 -14.05
N THR A 176 -4.03 -19.82 -13.58
CA THR A 176 -3.19 -20.17 -12.42
C THR A 176 -2.10 -21.12 -12.82
N GLY A 177 -0.95 -21.03 -12.15
CA GLY A 177 0.17 -21.95 -12.35
C GLY A 177 -0.14 -23.36 -11.82
N CYS A 178 0.42 -24.38 -12.46
CA CYS A 178 0.43 -25.76 -11.95
C CYS A 178 1.85 -26.31 -11.86
N THR A 179 2.07 -27.26 -10.96
CA THR A 179 3.38 -27.87 -10.68
C THR A 179 3.65 -29.11 -11.52
N VAL A 180 2.63 -29.89 -11.89
CA VAL A 180 2.72 -31.08 -12.75
C VAL A 180 1.43 -31.20 -13.59
N SER A 181 1.59 -31.38 -14.91
CA SER A 181 0.54 -31.45 -15.96
C SER A 181 -0.69 -30.56 -15.75
N CYS A 182 -0.76 -29.44 -16.47
CA CYS A 182 -1.91 -28.53 -16.34
C CYS A 182 -3.16 -29.15 -16.96
N PRO A 183 -4.22 -29.40 -16.16
CA PRO A 183 -5.50 -29.77 -16.72
C PRO A 183 -6.01 -28.65 -17.63
N THR A 184 -6.62 -29.01 -18.74
CA THR A 184 -7.30 -28.05 -19.64
C THR A 184 -8.67 -27.66 -19.11
N THR A 185 -9.24 -28.47 -18.20
CA THR A 185 -10.51 -28.20 -17.55
C THR A 185 -10.39 -27.01 -16.60
N PRO A 186 -11.26 -26.00 -16.72
CA PRO A 186 -11.30 -24.85 -15.83
C PRO A 186 -11.52 -25.26 -14.37
N ILE A 187 -10.81 -24.61 -13.47
CA ILE A 187 -11.12 -24.69 -12.04
C ILE A 187 -12.35 -23.83 -11.77
N SER A 188 -13.36 -24.41 -11.12
CA SER A 188 -14.56 -23.67 -10.68
C SER A 188 -14.64 -23.45 -9.17
N SER A 189 -13.70 -24.02 -8.40
CA SER A 189 -13.67 -23.95 -6.94
C SER A 189 -12.25 -23.85 -6.39
N GLY A 190 -12.05 -23.07 -5.34
CA GLY A 190 -10.79 -22.97 -4.62
C GLY A 190 -11.01 -22.34 -3.26
N LYS A 191 -10.08 -22.58 -2.33
CA LYS A 191 -10.22 -22.12 -0.94
C LYS A 191 -10.13 -20.60 -0.79
N LYS A 192 -9.45 -19.92 -1.71
CA LYS A 192 -9.22 -18.47 -1.66
C LYS A 192 -9.98 -17.76 -2.78
N PHE A 193 -10.42 -16.55 -2.49
CA PHE A 193 -11.00 -15.64 -3.48
C PHE A 193 -9.96 -14.60 -3.90
N TYR A 194 -9.78 -14.43 -5.20
CA TYR A 194 -8.85 -13.48 -5.78
C TYR A 194 -9.59 -12.45 -6.61
N LEU A 195 -9.21 -11.18 -6.46
CA LEU A 195 -9.61 -10.10 -7.34
C LEU A 195 -8.49 -9.88 -8.35
N VAL A 196 -8.83 -9.92 -9.63
CA VAL A 196 -7.89 -9.73 -10.74
C VAL A 196 -8.26 -8.46 -11.48
N PRO A 197 -7.62 -7.32 -11.19
CA PRO A 197 -7.86 -6.07 -11.89
C PRO A 197 -7.30 -6.14 -13.31
N VAL A 198 -8.14 -5.78 -14.26
CA VAL A 198 -7.84 -5.79 -15.69
C VAL A 198 -8.14 -4.43 -16.28
N ARG A 199 -7.14 -3.81 -16.91
CA ARG A 199 -7.36 -2.56 -17.64
C ARG A 199 -8.01 -2.85 -18.98
N LEU A 200 -9.10 -2.14 -19.29
CA LEU A 200 -9.72 -2.20 -20.61
C LEU A 200 -9.09 -1.15 -21.54
N SER A 201 -8.95 -1.50 -22.81
CA SER A 201 -8.53 -0.55 -23.85
C SER A 201 -9.65 0.44 -24.21
N ARG A 202 -10.91 0.05 -23.98
CA ARG A 202 -12.11 0.86 -24.18
C ARG A 202 -13.12 0.63 -23.06
N PRO A 203 -14.01 1.59 -22.76
CA PRO A 203 -15.04 1.42 -21.72
C PRO A 203 -15.90 0.18 -21.95
N LEU A 204 -16.29 -0.55 -20.89
CA LEU A 204 -17.10 -1.77 -21.02
C LEU A 204 -18.39 -1.52 -21.82
N GLY A 205 -19.07 -0.40 -21.55
CA GLY A 205 -20.30 -0.03 -22.26
C GLY A 205 -21.41 -1.07 -22.07
N SER A 206 -22.04 -1.46 -23.17
CA SER A 206 -23.08 -2.50 -23.23
C SER A 206 -22.51 -3.90 -23.52
N ARG A 207 -21.18 -4.09 -23.46
CA ARG A 207 -20.56 -5.38 -23.78
C ARG A 207 -20.83 -6.40 -22.69
N LEU A 208 -21.14 -7.63 -23.10
CA LEU A 208 -21.27 -8.76 -22.20
C LEU A 208 -19.90 -9.38 -21.92
N VAL A 209 -19.67 -9.83 -20.70
CA VAL A 209 -18.40 -10.44 -20.29
C VAL A 209 -18.54 -11.95 -20.31
N TYR A 210 -17.71 -12.62 -21.11
CA TYR A 210 -17.64 -14.07 -21.19
C TYR A 210 -16.30 -14.56 -20.66
N ASP A 211 -16.31 -15.70 -19.99
CA ASP A 211 -15.05 -16.32 -19.56
C ASP A 211 -14.43 -17.21 -20.66
N VAL A 212 -13.29 -17.82 -20.36
CA VAL A 212 -12.58 -18.75 -21.26
C VAL A 212 -13.35 -20.02 -21.59
N THR A 213 -14.44 -20.31 -20.89
CA THR A 213 -15.34 -21.43 -21.17
C THR A 213 -16.45 -21.05 -22.15
N GLY A 214 -16.58 -19.76 -22.46
CA GLY A 214 -17.66 -19.21 -23.28
C GLY A 214 -18.95 -19.00 -22.48
N GLU A 215 -18.91 -19.17 -21.16
CA GLU A 215 -20.05 -18.88 -20.29
C GLU A 215 -20.11 -17.38 -19.97
N LEU A 216 -21.34 -16.86 -19.88
CA LEU A 216 -21.59 -15.49 -19.46
C LEU A 216 -21.21 -15.34 -17.98
N VAL A 217 -20.37 -14.36 -17.68
CA VAL A 217 -20.03 -13.99 -16.30
C VAL A 217 -21.13 -13.08 -15.77
N PRO A 218 -21.73 -13.41 -14.62
CA PRO A 218 -22.77 -12.59 -13.99
C PRO A 218 -22.20 -11.35 -13.30
#